data_AF-A0A948D2D2-F1
#
_entry.id   AF-A0A948D2D2-F1
#
_cell.length_a   1.000
_cell.length_b   1.000
_cell.length_c   1.000
_cell.angle_alpha   90.00
_cell.angle_beta   90.00
_cell.angle_gamma   90.00
#
_symmetry.space_group_name_H-M   'P 1'
#
loop_
_entity.id
_entity.type
_entity.pdbx_description
1 polymer ?
#
loop_
_entity_poly.entity_id
_entity_poly.type
_entity_poly.pdbx_seq_one_letter_code
_entity_poly.pdbx_strand_id
1 'polypeptide(L)'
;MGKPIKAIHALNWYYGNICSRKCPENRQKEHYDRMREIIRGHEEYLITHKMFVKVMHERHHVCRLTDEELRKPTRDFWKLDRMSL
;
A
#
# COMPACT_ATOMS: atom_id res chain seq x y z
N MET A 1 19.10 -3.96 -1.56
CA MET A 1 18.10 -3.54 -0.56
C MET A 1 17.52 -2.20 -1.01
N GLY A 2 16.21 -1.97 -0.89
CA GLY A 2 15.59 -0.73 -1.37
C GLY A 2 16.03 0.49 -0.54
N LYS A 3 15.99 1.70 -1.12
CA LYS A 3 16.31 2.94 -0.43
C LYS A 3 15.35 3.16 0.75
N PRO A 4 15.85 3.43 1.97
CA PRO A 4 14.99 3.77 3.09
C PRO A 4 14.31 5.13 2.85
N ILE A 5 13.06 5.23 3.30
CA ILE A 5 12.23 6.43 3.26
C ILE A 5 11.50 6.58 4.59
N LYS A 6 10.94 7.76 4.85
CA LYS A 6 10.11 8.00 6.03
C LYS A 6 8.88 7.08 6.03
N ALA A 7 8.47 6.61 7.20
CA ALA A 7 7.30 5.74 7.36
C ALA A 7 6.02 6.36 6.77
N ILE A 8 5.84 7.68 6.88
CA ILE A 8 4.71 8.38 6.25
C ILE A 8 4.76 8.31 4.71
N HIS A 9 5.94 8.39 4.10
CA HIS A 9 6.09 8.22 2.66
C HIS A 9 5.82 6.77 2.24
N ALA A 10 6.25 5.79 3.05
CA ALA A 10 5.96 4.38 2.80
C ALA A 10 4.46 4.08 2.90
N LEU A 11 3.76 4.71 3.85
CA LEU A 11 2.30 4.65 3.96
C LEU A 11 1.62 5.20 2.70
N ASN A 12 1.95 6.43 2.31
CA ASN A 12 1.36 7.07 1.13
C ASN A 12 1.62 6.23 -0.14
N TRP A 13 2.82 5.68 -0.26
CA TRP A 13 3.15 4.75 -1.34
C TRP A 13 2.30 3.48 -1.30
N TYR A 14 2.17 2.82 -0.14
CA TYR A 14 1.35 1.61 0.04
C TYR A 14 -0.11 1.89 -0.32
N TYR A 15 -0.64 3.02 0.14
CA TYR A 15 -2.00 3.43 -0.18
C TYR A 15 -2.21 3.62 -1.69
N GLY A 16 -1.35 4.40 -2.35
CA GLY A 16 -1.48 4.72 -3.78
C GLY A 16 -1.19 3.55 -4.74
N ASN A 17 -0.40 2.56 -4.32
CA ASN A 17 0.01 1.45 -5.18
C ASN A 17 -0.69 0.13 -4.87
N ILE A 18 -1.24 -0.02 -3.66
CA ILE A 18 -1.86 -1.26 -3.19
C ILE A 18 -3.32 -0.99 -2.84
N CYS A 19 -3.60 -0.22 -1.79
CA CYS A 19 -4.98 -0.05 -1.29
C CYS A 19 -5.92 0.54 -2.35
N SER A 20 -5.56 1.69 -2.92
CA SER A 20 -6.40 2.39 -3.91
C SER A 20 -6.69 1.59 -5.17
N ARG A 21 -5.85 0.60 -5.49
CA ARG A 21 -5.96 -0.21 -6.71
C ARG A 21 -6.60 -1.57 -6.51
N LYS A 22 -6.48 -2.13 -5.30
CA LYS A 22 -6.82 -3.54 -5.03
C LYS A 22 -7.88 -3.70 -3.95
N CYS A 23 -8.08 -2.71 -3.09
CA CYS A 23 -9.06 -2.78 -2.02
C CYS A 23 -10.38 -2.11 -2.44
N PRO A 24 -11.53 -2.63 -1.96
CA PRO A 24 -12.82 -1.97 -2.12
C PRO A 24 -12.78 -0.53 -1.62
N GLU A 25 -13.33 0.41 -2.40
CA GLU A 25 -13.27 1.86 -2.14
C GLU A 25 -13.76 2.24 -0.74
N ASN A 26 -14.87 1.62 -0.29
CA ASN A 26 -15.45 1.84 1.03
C ASN A 26 -14.56 1.42 2.21
N ARG A 27 -13.48 0.65 1.97
CA ARG A 27 -12.51 0.24 3.01
C ARG A 27 -11.16 0.95 2.89
N GLN A 28 -10.92 1.70 1.82
CA GLN A 28 -9.61 2.34 1.60
C GLN A 28 -9.27 3.35 2.69
N LYS A 29 -10.26 4.17 3.10
CA LYS A 29 -10.11 5.12 4.21
C LYS A 29 -9.78 4.41 5.53
N GLU A 30 -10.52 3.35 5.85
CA GLU A 30 -10.30 2.55 7.06
C GLU A 30 -8.88 1.99 7.11
N HIS A 31 -8.39 1.42 5.99
CA HIS A 31 -7.02 0.92 5.90
C HIS A 31 -5.98 2.04 6.08
N TYR A 32 -6.19 3.21 5.46
CA TYR A 32 -5.31 4.36 5.60
C TYR A 32 -5.23 4.82 7.07
N ASP A 33 -6.38 5.05 7.69
CA ASP A 33 -6.49 5.50 9.08
C ASP A 33 -5.81 4.49 10.04
N ARG A 34 -5.99 3.18 9.79
CA ARG A 34 -5.34 2.13 10.59
C ARG A 34 -3.83 2.10 10.43
N MET A 35 -3.30 2.23 9.21
CA MET A 35 -1.84 2.38 9.00
C MET A 35 -1.31 3.64 9.67
N ARG A 36 -2.08 4.72 9.62
CA ARG A 36 -1.70 6.02 10.19
C ARG A 36 -1.59 5.95 11.71
N GLU A 37 -2.51 5.26 12.37
CA GLU A 37 -2.45 5.00 13.80
C GLU A 37 -1.26 4.10 14.17
N ILE A 38 -0.95 3.07 13.39
CA ILE A 38 0.20 2.18 13.64
C ILE A 38 1.53 2.94 13.65
N ILE A 39 1.69 3.92 12.76
CA ILE A 39 2.94 4.70 12.65
C ILE A 39 2.93 5.99 13.47
N ARG A 40 1.92 6.23 14.29
CA ARG A 40 1.80 7.47 15.06
C ARG A 40 3.01 7.66 15.97
N GLY A 41 3.63 8.84 15.90
CA GLY A 41 4.87 9.17 16.62
C GLY A 41 6.15 8.58 16.01
N HIS A 42 6.04 7.85 14.90
CA HIS A 42 7.14 7.17 14.20
C HIS A 42 7.17 7.53 12.70
N GLU A 43 6.52 8.63 12.31
CA GLU A 43 6.30 9.02 10.92
C GLU A 43 7.59 9.24 10.14
N GLU A 44 8.57 9.78 10.84
CA GLU A 44 9.89 10.16 10.32
C GLU A 44 10.87 8.99 10.32
N TYR A 45 10.51 7.84 10.91
CA TYR A 45 11.41 6.70 11.00
C TYR A 45 11.70 6.15 9.61
N LEU A 46 12.96 5.79 9.40
CA LEU A 46 13.43 5.27 8.13
C LEU A 46 13.08 3.79 7.99
N ILE A 47 12.38 3.46 6.90
CA ILE A 47 11.93 2.10 6.58
C ILE A 47 11.99 1.87 5.06
N THR A 48 12.16 0.62 4.64
CA THR A 48 12.05 0.24 3.23
C THR A 48 10.60 -0.13 2.88
N HIS A 49 10.18 0.06 1.63
CA HIS A 49 8.86 -0.40 1.17
C HIS A 49 8.61 -1.88 1.49
N LYS A 50 9.61 -2.73 1.27
CA LYS A 50 9.52 -4.17 1.55
C LYS A 50 9.19 -4.44 3.01
N MET A 51 9.89 -3.76 3.93
CA MET A 51 9.63 -3.93 5.37
C MET A 51 8.27 -3.35 5.76
N PHE A 52 7.90 -2.19 5.21
CA PHE A 52 6.61 -1.56 5.48
C PHE A 52 5.45 -2.46 5.06
N VAL A 53 5.50 -3.01 3.84
CA VAL A 53 4.53 -3.99 3.34
C VAL A 53 4.46 -5.19 4.27
N LYS A 54 5.60 -5.77 4.65
CA LYS A 54 5.67 -6.91 5.57
C LYS A 54 4.95 -6.62 6.88
N VAL A 55 5.26 -5.49 7.52
CA VAL A 55 4.67 -5.11 8.80
C VAL A 55 3.16 -4.84 8.67
N MET A 56 2.74 -4.05 7.69
CA MET A 56 1.32 -3.69 7.54
C MET A 56 0.45 -4.88 7.10
N HIS A 57 0.99 -5.73 6.23
CA HIS A 57 0.26 -6.86 5.66
C HIS A 57 0.31 -8.10 6.53
N GLU A 58 1.51 -8.58 6.85
CA GLU A 58 1.70 -9.86 7.52
C GLU A 58 1.51 -9.77 9.04
N ARG A 59 1.87 -8.64 9.67
CA ARG A 59 1.76 -8.48 11.13
C ARG A 59 0.46 -7.80 11.56
N HIS A 60 0.07 -6.73 10.88
CA HIS A 60 -1.11 -5.95 11.28
C HIS A 60 -2.38 -6.31 10.50
N HIS A 61 -2.28 -7.09 9.42
CA HIS A 61 -3.42 -7.47 8.58
C HIS A 61 -4.32 -6.29 8.25
N VAL A 62 -3.71 -5.17 7.83
CA VAL A 62 -4.44 -3.94 7.49
C VAL A 62 -5.43 -4.20 6.37
N CYS A 63 -4.99 -4.92 5.33
CA CYS A 63 -5.82 -5.35 4.21
C CYS A 63 -6.05 -6.87 4.29
N ARG A 64 -7.22 -7.33 3.84
CA ARG A 64 -7.54 -8.77 3.69
C ARG A 64 -7.09 -9.37 2.35
N LEU A 65 -6.23 -8.66 1.62
CA LEU A 65 -5.62 -9.22 0.41
C LEU A 65 -4.83 -10.47 0.79
N THR A 66 -4.77 -11.43 -0.11
CA THR A 66 -3.83 -12.53 -0.04
C THR A 66 -2.44 -12.08 -0.51
N ASP A 67 -1.39 -12.82 -0.13
CA ASP A 67 -0.03 -12.59 -0.63
C ASP A 67 0.03 -12.59 -2.17
N GLU A 68 -0.78 -13.45 -2.80
CA GLU A 68 -0.89 -13.54 -4.24
C GLU A 68 -1.50 -12.26 -4.84
N GLU A 69 -2.64 -11.81 -4.31
CA GLU A 69 -3.28 -10.56 -4.73
C GLU A 69 -2.37 -9.36 -4.54
N LEU A 70 -1.60 -9.32 -3.44
CA LEU A 70 -0.67 -8.24 -3.15
C LEU A 70 0.48 -8.19 -4.15
N ARG A 71 1.05 -9.36 -4.53
CA ARG A 71 2.17 -9.48 -5.48
C ARG A 71 1.75 -9.39 -6.94
N LYS A 72 0.48 -9.66 -7.27
CA LYS A 72 -0.03 -9.60 -8.64
C LYS A 72 0.19 -8.19 -9.20
N PRO A 73 0.98 -8.01 -10.27
CA PRO A 73 1.14 -6.70 -10.89
C PRO A 73 -0.21 -6.25 -11.45
N THR A 74 -0.64 -5.03 -11.10
CA THR A 74 -1.74 -4.36 -11.81
C THR A 74 -1.23 -3.99 -13.20
N ARG A 75 -1.41 -4.90 -14.17
CA ARG A 75 -0.88 -4.80 -15.54
C ARG A 75 -1.55 -3.71 -16.40
N ASP A 76 -2.60 -3.05 -15.92
CA ASP A 76 -3.55 -2.37 -16.81
C ASP A 76 -3.76 -0.88 -16.52
N PHE A 77 -2.80 -0.16 -15.91
CA PHE A 77 -2.94 1.30 -15.78
C PHE A 77 -2.82 2.02 -17.13
N TRP A 78 -1.93 1.57 -18.02
CA TRP A 78 -1.70 2.17 -19.34
C TRP A 78 -2.49 1.49 -20.48
N LYS A 79 -3.41 0.58 -20.19
CA LYS A 79 -4.27 -0.05 -21.22
C LYS A 79 -5.63 0.63 -21.39
N LEU A 80 -5.82 1.80 -20.77
CA LEU A 80 -6.93 2.69 -21.06
C LEU A 80 -6.51 3.70 -22.14
N ASP A 81 -6.25 3.23 -23.37
CA ASP A 81 -6.31 4.07 -24.58
C ASP A 81 -6.16 3.29 -25.91
N ARG A 82 -6.80 2.12 -26.04
CA ARG A 82 -6.95 1.44 -27.37
C ARG A 82 -8.33 0.84 -27.61
N MET A 83 -9.39 1.42 -27.04
CA MET A 83 -10.77 1.06 -27.40
C MET A 83 -11.69 2.28 -27.46
N SER A 84 -11.21 3.35 -28.08
CA SER A 84 -12.07 4.45 -28.54
C SER A 84 -11.44 5.06 -29.78
N LEU A 85 -11.63 4.39 -30.93
CA LEU A 85 -11.75 4.95 -32.27
C LEU A 85 -12.31 3.84 -33.18
#